data_AF-A0A2W5MXF1-F1
#
_entry.id   AF-A0A2W5MXF1-F1
#
_cell.length_a   1.000
_cell.length_b   1.000
_cell.length_c   1.000
_cell.angle_alpha   90.00
_cell.angle_beta   90.00
_cell.angle_gamma   90.00
#
_symmetry.space_group_name_H-M   'P 1'
#
loop_
_entity.id
_entity.type
_entity.pdbx_description
1 polymer ?
#
loop_
_entity_poly.entity_id
_entity_poly.type
_entity_poly.pdbx_seq_one_letter_code
_entity_poly.pdbx_strand_id
1 'polypeptide(L)'
;QRGGNGEDDTLGIYYAFGFRDNTVSGASMYRSPDELAWEVLGTGNDGPTFGWAATVLPNVVSAWVWDDTSKVQIALTQGTLDSKTALEVLNWANIALLGDEIIQWRNATVLASGLYELSGLLRGRRGTEWAMGSHVIGERFILLSDDGVYRAPLPMTEVERTAYYKGIADGGNWDDAPSNILVFKGNSLRCFTPVQVKGARDGAGNLTINWKRRTRWYGEWQDGVDAPLFEASENYQIDILAGTTVKRTITTTTPTAAYSAADQVVDFGAVQGVVNIVVYQMNAVIGRGRSAQAAL
;
A
#
# COMPACT_ATOMS: atom_id res chain seq x y z
N GLN A 1 -7.07 0.42 3.56
CA GLN A 1 -8.24 1.17 3.07
C GLN A 1 -9.16 0.13 2.46
N ARG A 2 -10.41 0.01 2.93
CA ARG A 2 -11.39 -0.86 2.29
C ARG A 2 -11.66 -0.40 0.85
N GLY A 3 -12.07 -1.32 -0.01
CA GLY A 3 -12.62 -0.99 -1.31
C GLY A 3 -13.99 -0.33 -1.17
N GLY A 4 -14.29 0.68 -1.99
CA GLY A 4 -15.53 1.47 -1.92
C GLY A 4 -15.37 2.84 -1.24
N ASN A 5 -16.46 3.62 -1.20
CA ASN A 5 -16.55 4.96 -0.58
C ASN A 5 -16.42 4.95 0.96
N GLY A 6 -16.06 3.79 1.54
CA GLY A 6 -15.77 3.60 2.96
C GLY A 6 -14.40 4.19 3.29
N GLU A 7 -14.45 5.42 3.74
CA GLU A 7 -13.35 6.36 3.75
C GLU A 7 -12.60 6.36 5.12
N ASP A 8 -11.81 5.31 5.37
CA ASP A 8 -11.00 5.17 6.60
C ASP A 8 -9.70 6.02 6.62
N ASP A 9 -9.79 7.28 7.07
CA ASP A 9 -8.63 8.16 7.36
C ASP A 9 -8.22 8.12 8.84
N THR A 10 -8.23 6.94 9.44
CA THR A 10 -7.79 6.74 10.83
C THR A 10 -6.77 5.60 10.94
N LEU A 11 -6.05 5.55 12.06
CA LEU A 11 -5.16 4.43 12.36
C LEU A 11 -5.96 3.18 12.73
N GLY A 12 -5.53 2.05 12.19
CA GLY A 12 -6.11 0.75 12.47
C GLY A 12 -5.53 -0.32 11.56
N ILE A 13 -5.81 -1.57 11.92
CA ILE A 13 -5.47 -2.73 11.11
C ILE A 13 -6.74 -3.35 10.54
N TYR A 14 -6.59 -3.94 9.36
CA TYR A 14 -7.61 -4.82 8.80
C TYR A 14 -7.23 -6.26 9.05
N TYR A 15 -8.22 -7.08 9.36
CA TYR A 15 -8.06 -8.51 9.53
C TYR A 15 -9.29 -9.23 8.98
N ALA A 16 -9.15 -10.50 8.69
CA ALA A 16 -10.24 -11.34 8.22
C ALA A 16 -10.04 -12.75 8.76
N PHE A 17 -11.13 -13.49 8.91
CA PHE A 17 -11.09 -14.90 9.28
C PHE A 17 -11.40 -15.73 8.03
N GLY A 18 -10.46 -16.59 7.64
CA GLY A 18 -10.71 -17.57 6.59
C GLY A 18 -11.26 -18.85 7.21
N PHE A 19 -12.54 -19.15 6.97
CA PHE A 19 -13.16 -20.40 7.44
C PHE A 19 -13.01 -21.46 6.34
N ARG A 20 -12.29 -22.55 6.64
CA ARG A 20 -12.01 -23.61 5.65
C ARG A 20 -13.21 -24.53 5.42
N ASP A 21 -14.11 -24.60 6.38
CA ASP A 21 -15.39 -25.30 6.30
C ASP A 21 -16.45 -24.56 7.15
N ASN A 22 -17.72 -24.88 6.92
CA ASN A 22 -18.85 -24.26 7.64
C ASN A 22 -19.06 -24.87 9.04
N THR A 23 -18.07 -25.55 9.61
CA THR A 23 -18.20 -26.17 10.94
C THR A 23 -18.03 -25.15 12.08
N VAL A 24 -17.43 -24.00 11.76
CA VAL A 24 -17.19 -22.91 12.69
C VAL A 24 -18.14 -21.75 12.40
N SER A 25 -18.83 -21.26 13.43
CA SER A 25 -19.78 -20.13 13.32
C SER A 25 -19.14 -18.76 13.47
N GLY A 26 -17.89 -18.70 13.87
CA GLY A 26 -17.16 -17.45 14.08
C GLY A 26 -15.78 -17.64 14.68
N ALA A 27 -15.08 -16.53 14.86
CA ALA A 27 -13.76 -16.47 15.41
C ALA A 27 -13.52 -15.14 16.13
N SER A 28 -12.56 -15.16 17.03
CA SER A 28 -12.06 -14.00 17.77
C SER A 28 -10.60 -13.75 17.41
N MET A 29 -10.27 -12.48 17.16
CA MET A 29 -8.91 -12.00 16.99
C MET A 29 -8.43 -11.49 18.33
N TYR A 30 -7.32 -12.06 18.81
CA TYR A 30 -6.65 -11.65 20.02
C TYR A 30 -5.37 -10.90 19.68
N ARG A 31 -5.01 -9.95 20.53
CA ARG A 31 -3.79 -9.17 20.43
C ARG A 31 -3.04 -9.19 21.76
N SER A 32 -1.72 -9.19 21.70
CA SER A 32 -0.85 -9.01 22.86
C SER A 32 0.37 -8.16 22.50
N PRO A 33 0.70 -7.09 23.26
CA PRO A 33 1.96 -6.36 23.07
C PRO A 33 3.21 -7.14 23.48
N ASP A 34 3.07 -8.13 24.37
CA ASP A 34 4.19 -8.81 25.05
C ASP A 34 4.17 -10.34 24.96
N GLU A 35 3.18 -10.90 24.25
CA GLU A 35 2.90 -12.34 24.14
C GLU A 35 2.41 -13.02 25.44
N LEU A 36 2.21 -12.25 26.52
CA LEU A 36 1.81 -12.76 27.84
C LEU A 36 0.35 -12.46 28.13
N ALA A 37 -0.04 -11.18 28.02
CA ALA A 37 -1.40 -10.73 28.29
C ALA A 37 -2.13 -10.48 26.96
N TRP A 38 -3.27 -11.13 26.79
CA TRP A 38 -4.03 -11.10 25.54
C TRP A 38 -5.38 -10.42 25.73
N GLU A 39 -5.72 -9.53 24.80
CA GLU A 39 -7.02 -8.86 24.72
C GLU A 39 -7.76 -9.30 23.45
N VAL A 40 -9.09 -9.34 23.51
CA VAL A 40 -9.91 -9.52 22.32
C VAL A 40 -9.90 -8.21 21.54
N LEU A 41 -9.31 -8.23 20.35
CA LEU A 41 -9.28 -7.11 19.43
C LEU A 41 -10.58 -6.97 18.64
N GLY A 42 -11.24 -8.10 18.36
CA GLY A 42 -12.55 -8.13 17.75
C GLY A 42 -12.98 -9.54 17.37
N THR A 43 -14.25 -9.68 17.00
CA THR A 43 -14.87 -10.96 16.64
C THR A 43 -15.46 -10.88 15.24
N GLY A 44 -15.66 -12.03 14.60
CA GLY A 44 -16.24 -12.12 13.27
C GLY A 44 -16.86 -13.48 13.03
N ASN A 45 -17.92 -13.52 12.24
CA ASN A 45 -18.70 -14.72 11.92
C ASN A 45 -18.80 -14.96 10.41
N ASP A 46 -18.08 -14.18 9.62
CA ASP A 46 -18.07 -14.28 8.17
C ASP A 46 -16.65 -14.13 7.64
N GLY A 47 -16.37 -14.80 6.53
CA GLY A 47 -15.08 -14.83 5.87
C GLY A 47 -15.16 -14.16 4.50
N PRO A 48 -14.09 -13.48 4.05
CA PRO A 48 -14.09 -12.85 2.73
C PRO A 48 -13.98 -13.93 1.64
N THR A 49 -14.28 -13.58 0.39
CA THR A 49 -13.78 -14.39 -0.74
C THR A 49 -12.25 -14.36 -0.71
N PHE A 50 -11.59 -15.51 -0.57
CA PHE A 50 -10.14 -15.58 -0.44
C PHE A 50 -9.54 -16.82 -1.09
N GLY A 51 -8.24 -16.77 -1.31
CA GLY A 51 -7.47 -17.85 -1.90
C GLY A 51 -5.99 -17.52 -1.96
N TRP A 52 -5.31 -18.15 -2.92
CA TRP A 52 -3.88 -18.03 -3.10
C TRP A 52 -3.51 -17.91 -4.58
N ALA A 53 -2.43 -17.17 -4.87
CA ALA A 53 -1.90 -17.06 -6.22
C ALA A 53 -1.31 -18.42 -6.68
N ALA A 54 -1.87 -18.99 -7.74
CA ALA A 54 -1.34 -20.20 -8.35
C ALA A 54 -0.20 -19.90 -9.34
N THR A 55 -0.09 -18.66 -9.80
CA THR A 55 0.96 -18.18 -10.71
C THR A 55 1.54 -16.86 -10.21
N VAL A 56 2.78 -16.55 -10.59
CA VAL A 56 3.36 -15.21 -10.36
C VAL A 56 2.64 -14.19 -11.24
N LEU A 57 2.21 -13.06 -10.68
CA LEU A 57 1.78 -11.90 -11.46
C LEU A 57 3.02 -11.10 -11.92
N PRO A 58 3.30 -10.99 -13.23
CA PRO A 58 4.45 -10.24 -13.69
C PRO A 58 4.38 -8.76 -13.29
N ASN A 59 5.56 -8.14 -13.16
CA ASN A 59 5.66 -6.71 -12.98
C ASN A 59 5.27 -5.97 -14.28
N VAL A 60 4.83 -4.72 -14.16
CA VAL A 60 4.41 -3.87 -15.27
C VAL A 60 5.25 -2.60 -15.32
N VAL A 61 5.42 -2.04 -16.52
CA VAL A 61 6.23 -0.84 -16.76
C VAL A 61 5.63 0.41 -16.10
N SER A 62 4.29 0.47 -15.99
CA SER A 62 3.58 1.62 -15.46
C SER A 62 2.36 1.20 -14.64
N ALA A 63 2.25 1.75 -13.42
CA ALA A 63 1.08 1.60 -12.55
C ALA A 63 -0.10 2.51 -12.95
N TRP A 64 0.09 3.41 -13.93
CA TRP A 64 -0.83 4.51 -14.23
C TRP A 64 -1.79 4.20 -15.38
N VAL A 65 -1.75 2.99 -15.92
CA VAL A 65 -2.53 2.54 -17.06
C VAL A 65 -3.13 1.16 -16.76
N TRP A 66 -4.06 0.73 -17.61
CA TRP A 66 -4.52 -0.65 -17.60
C TRP A 66 -3.37 -1.60 -17.96
N ASP A 67 -3.25 -2.66 -17.18
CA ASP A 67 -2.38 -3.80 -17.45
C ASP A 67 -3.21 -4.85 -18.22
N ASP A 68 -3.17 -4.71 -19.54
CA ASP A 68 -3.87 -5.59 -20.49
C ASP A 68 -3.10 -6.87 -20.82
N THR A 69 -1.82 -6.95 -20.43
CA THR A 69 -0.93 -8.06 -20.82
C THR A 69 -0.73 -9.07 -19.71
N SER A 70 -0.64 -8.61 -18.47
CA SER A 70 -0.38 -9.50 -17.34
C SER A 70 -1.65 -10.20 -16.89
N LYS A 71 -1.48 -11.42 -16.41
CA LYS A 71 -2.55 -12.24 -15.86
C LYS A 71 -2.06 -12.95 -14.60
N VAL A 72 -3.00 -13.28 -13.72
CA VAL A 72 -2.72 -14.10 -12.54
C VAL A 72 -3.83 -15.13 -12.36
N GLN A 73 -3.44 -16.35 -12.02
CA GLN A 73 -4.37 -17.42 -11.70
C GLN A 73 -4.51 -17.53 -10.18
N ILE A 74 -5.74 -17.57 -9.70
CA ILE A 74 -6.10 -17.64 -8.28
C ILE A 74 -6.78 -18.97 -7.99
N ALA A 75 -6.24 -19.68 -7.01
CA ALA A 75 -6.89 -20.83 -6.39
C ALA A 75 -7.77 -20.33 -5.23
N LEU A 76 -9.07 -20.18 -5.46
CA LEU A 76 -10.00 -19.79 -4.40
C LEU A 76 -10.19 -20.92 -3.39
N THR A 77 -10.19 -20.54 -2.11
CA THR A 77 -10.62 -21.41 -1.02
C THR A 77 -12.11 -21.23 -0.73
N GLN A 78 -12.61 -20.00 -0.86
CA GLN A 78 -14.00 -19.65 -0.61
C GLN A 78 -14.45 -18.54 -1.56
N GLY A 79 -15.73 -18.58 -1.95
CA GLY A 79 -16.39 -17.54 -2.73
C GLY A 79 -16.24 -17.71 -4.24
N THR A 80 -16.70 -16.71 -4.97
CA THR A 80 -16.61 -16.62 -6.45
C THR A 80 -16.11 -15.24 -6.84
N LEU A 81 -15.57 -15.14 -8.05
CA LEU A 81 -15.14 -13.86 -8.64
C LEU A 81 -15.91 -13.61 -9.92
N ASP A 82 -16.30 -12.36 -10.14
CA ASP A 82 -17.07 -11.95 -11.30
C ASP A 82 -16.29 -10.99 -12.19
N SER A 83 -16.65 -11.00 -13.48
CA SER A 83 -16.19 -9.99 -14.42
C SER A 83 -17.02 -8.71 -14.29
N LYS A 84 -16.38 -7.56 -14.50
CA LYS A 84 -16.98 -6.22 -14.45
C LYS A 84 -16.53 -5.39 -15.64
N THR A 85 -17.38 -4.46 -16.06
CA THR A 85 -17.03 -3.50 -17.10
C THR A 85 -15.90 -2.59 -16.64
N ALA A 86 -15.16 -2.00 -17.59
CA ALA A 86 -14.09 -1.05 -17.26
C ALA A 86 -14.59 0.12 -16.39
N LEU A 87 -15.81 0.60 -16.64
CA LEU A 87 -16.41 1.70 -15.87
C LEU A 87 -16.74 1.29 -14.44
N GLU A 88 -17.33 0.11 -14.22
CA GLU A 88 -17.58 -0.40 -12.87
C GLU A 88 -16.28 -0.54 -12.08
N VAL A 89 -15.21 -1.05 -12.72
CA VAL A 89 -13.90 -1.16 -12.08
C VAL A 89 -13.31 0.23 -11.76
N LEU A 90 -13.43 1.19 -12.68
CA LEU A 90 -13.02 2.57 -12.37
C LEU A 90 -13.84 3.18 -11.23
N ASN A 91 -15.10 2.77 -11.08
CA ASN A 91 -15.98 3.07 -9.94
C ASN A 91 -15.80 2.08 -8.77
N TRP A 92 -14.56 1.62 -8.54
CA TRP A 92 -14.17 0.82 -7.37
C TRP A 92 -14.83 -0.57 -7.24
N ALA A 93 -15.27 -1.19 -8.34
CA ALA A 93 -15.59 -2.62 -8.34
C ALA A 93 -14.33 -3.50 -8.42
N ASN A 94 -14.49 -4.79 -8.05
CA ASN A 94 -13.47 -5.84 -8.16
C ASN A 94 -12.13 -5.44 -7.53
N ILE A 95 -12.10 -5.24 -6.22
CA ILE A 95 -10.89 -4.84 -5.49
C ILE A 95 -10.41 -6.02 -4.66
N ALA A 96 -9.15 -6.39 -4.78
CA ALA A 96 -8.55 -7.43 -3.95
C ALA A 96 -7.13 -7.04 -3.50
N LEU A 97 -6.71 -7.61 -2.38
CA LEU A 97 -5.32 -7.65 -1.96
C LEU A 97 -4.68 -8.93 -2.51
N LEU A 98 -3.62 -8.79 -3.31
CA LEU A 98 -2.75 -9.87 -3.77
C LEU A 98 -1.37 -9.65 -3.16
N GLY A 99 -0.95 -10.51 -2.23
CA GLY A 99 0.24 -10.28 -1.42
C GLY A 99 0.12 -8.99 -0.60
N ASP A 100 0.86 -7.97 -1.02
CA ASP A 100 0.82 -6.61 -0.46
C ASP A 100 0.37 -5.54 -1.49
N GLU A 101 -0.04 -5.95 -2.69
CA GLU A 101 -0.60 -5.08 -3.72
C GLU A 101 -2.12 -5.08 -3.70
N ILE A 102 -2.74 -3.89 -3.78
CA ILE A 102 -4.18 -3.79 -4.06
C ILE A 102 -4.36 -3.72 -5.59
N ILE A 103 -5.05 -4.72 -6.13
CA ILE A 103 -5.36 -4.83 -7.56
C ILE A 103 -6.85 -4.68 -7.81
N GLN A 104 -7.19 -4.33 -9.05
CA GLN A 104 -8.53 -4.48 -9.60
C GLN A 104 -8.51 -5.21 -10.93
N TRP A 105 -9.62 -5.81 -11.35
CA TRP A 105 -9.70 -6.56 -12.62
C TRP A 105 -11.03 -6.39 -13.34
N ARG A 106 -11.00 -6.46 -14.68
CA ARG A 106 -12.19 -6.56 -15.52
C ARG A 106 -12.66 -7.98 -15.71
N ASN A 107 -11.75 -8.89 -16.06
CA ASN A 107 -12.12 -10.25 -16.42
C ASN A 107 -11.73 -11.21 -15.31
N ALA A 108 -12.69 -12.02 -14.87
CA ALA A 108 -12.48 -13.20 -14.06
C ALA A 108 -13.06 -14.40 -14.82
N THR A 109 -12.19 -15.32 -15.26
CA THR A 109 -12.60 -16.49 -16.04
C THR A 109 -12.20 -17.76 -15.30
N VAL A 110 -13.16 -18.65 -15.07
CA VAL A 110 -12.88 -19.98 -14.51
C VAL A 110 -12.28 -20.85 -15.59
N LEU A 111 -11.07 -21.35 -15.34
CA LEU A 111 -10.37 -22.28 -16.23
C LEU A 111 -10.85 -23.72 -15.99
N ALA A 112 -10.55 -24.62 -16.93
CA ALA A 112 -10.86 -26.06 -16.78
C ALA A 112 -10.20 -26.71 -15.55
N SER A 113 -9.12 -26.13 -15.04
CA SER A 113 -8.45 -26.55 -13.79
C SER A 113 -9.21 -26.15 -12.52
N GLY A 114 -10.28 -25.35 -12.63
CA GLY A 114 -10.99 -24.76 -11.49
C GLY A 114 -10.36 -23.48 -10.94
N LEU A 115 -9.21 -23.06 -11.48
CA LEU A 115 -8.58 -21.78 -11.13
C LEU A 115 -9.29 -20.60 -11.79
N TYR A 116 -9.30 -19.46 -11.13
CA TYR A 116 -9.74 -18.20 -11.74
C TYR A 116 -8.55 -17.50 -12.39
N GLU A 117 -8.62 -17.22 -13.69
CA GLU A 117 -7.69 -16.30 -14.35
C GLU A 117 -8.24 -14.87 -14.29
N LEU A 118 -7.46 -13.97 -13.69
CA LEU A 118 -7.74 -12.53 -13.65
C LEU A 118 -6.93 -11.82 -14.73
N SER A 119 -7.59 -10.92 -15.46
CA SER A 119 -6.93 -10.11 -16.50
C SER A 119 -7.60 -8.75 -16.71
N GLY A 120 -6.91 -7.87 -17.46
CA GLY A 120 -7.31 -6.48 -17.64
C GLY A 120 -7.27 -5.77 -16.30
N LEU A 121 -6.07 -5.67 -15.72
CA LEU A 121 -5.86 -5.30 -14.33
C LEU A 121 -5.63 -3.78 -14.17
N LEU A 122 -6.02 -3.24 -13.03
CA LEU A 122 -5.43 -2.00 -12.49
C LEU A 122 -4.52 -2.37 -11.32
N ARG A 123 -3.31 -1.83 -11.35
CA ARG A 123 -2.22 -2.20 -10.44
C ARG A 123 -1.94 -1.09 -9.42
N GLY A 124 -1.30 -1.45 -8.30
CA GLY A 124 -0.74 -0.53 -7.31
C GLY A 124 -1.74 0.41 -6.66
N ARG A 125 -3.02 0.01 -6.54
CA ARG A 125 -4.09 0.90 -6.06
C ARG A 125 -3.86 1.34 -4.63
N ARG A 126 -4.35 2.53 -4.29
CA ARG A 126 -4.20 3.15 -2.95
C ARG A 126 -2.75 3.18 -2.44
N GLY A 127 -1.79 3.50 -3.32
CA GLY A 127 -0.39 3.71 -2.93
C GLY A 127 0.41 2.41 -2.72
N THR A 128 -0.02 1.31 -3.34
CA THR A 128 0.63 -0.01 -3.22
C THR A 128 1.56 -0.32 -4.39
N GLU A 129 1.96 0.68 -5.18
CA GLU A 129 2.81 0.49 -6.36
C GLU A 129 4.17 -0.15 -6.04
N TRP A 130 4.66 0.04 -4.81
CA TRP A 130 5.89 -0.57 -4.31
C TRP A 130 5.84 -2.10 -4.24
N ALA A 131 4.65 -2.71 -4.21
CA ALA A 131 4.46 -4.16 -4.11
C ALA A 131 4.36 -4.85 -5.49
N MET A 132 4.21 -4.10 -6.59
CA MET A 132 3.95 -4.64 -7.93
C MET A 132 5.06 -5.54 -8.48
N GLY A 133 6.29 -5.34 -8.03
CA GLY A 133 7.48 -6.04 -8.50
C GLY A 133 7.87 -7.27 -7.70
N SER A 134 7.14 -7.62 -6.63
CA SER A 134 7.55 -8.64 -5.65
C SER A 134 6.61 -9.85 -5.54
N HIS A 135 5.72 -10.04 -6.51
CA HIS A 135 4.78 -11.15 -6.51
C HIS A 135 5.45 -12.52 -6.61
N VAL A 136 4.85 -13.51 -5.96
CA VAL A 136 5.34 -14.90 -5.88
C VAL A 136 4.18 -15.88 -5.86
N ILE A 137 4.42 -17.12 -6.28
CA ILE A 137 3.42 -18.20 -6.17
C ILE A 137 3.12 -18.45 -4.69
N GLY A 138 1.84 -18.69 -4.39
CA GLY A 138 1.36 -19.03 -3.05
C GLY A 138 1.14 -17.82 -2.14
N GLU A 139 1.20 -16.59 -2.66
CA GLU A 139 0.84 -15.41 -1.88
C GLU A 139 -0.70 -15.27 -1.74
N ARG A 140 -1.11 -14.61 -0.66
CA ARG A 140 -2.52 -14.44 -0.30
C ARG A 140 -3.29 -13.65 -1.37
N PHE A 141 -4.51 -14.07 -1.63
CA PHE A 141 -5.51 -13.30 -2.37
C PHE A 141 -6.74 -13.11 -1.49
N ILE A 142 -7.17 -11.86 -1.28
CA ILE A 142 -8.33 -11.53 -0.45
C ILE A 142 -9.17 -10.49 -1.19
N LEU A 143 -10.42 -10.82 -1.51
CA LEU A 143 -11.38 -9.85 -2.01
C LEU A 143 -11.68 -8.81 -0.92
N LEU A 144 -11.54 -7.54 -1.26
CA LEU A 144 -11.81 -6.43 -0.35
C LEU A 144 -13.28 -6.00 -0.52
N SER A 145 -14.19 -6.80 0.04
CA SER A 145 -15.63 -6.51 0.18
C SER A 145 -15.96 -5.89 1.54
N ASP A 146 -17.19 -5.38 1.67
CA ASP A 146 -17.70 -4.87 2.95
C ASP A 146 -17.90 -5.98 3.99
N ASP A 147 -18.27 -7.17 3.53
CA ASP A 147 -18.47 -8.38 4.32
C ASP A 147 -17.17 -9.20 4.44
N GLY A 148 -17.00 -9.88 5.58
CA GLY A 148 -15.88 -10.79 5.86
C GLY A 148 -14.52 -10.14 6.17
N VAL A 149 -14.33 -8.84 5.91
CA VAL A 149 -13.13 -8.09 6.30
C VAL A 149 -13.46 -7.17 7.47
N TYR A 150 -12.71 -7.24 8.55
CA TYR A 150 -12.90 -6.45 9.76
C TYR A 150 -11.81 -5.40 9.93
N ARG A 151 -12.09 -4.37 10.74
CA ARG A 151 -11.14 -3.30 11.06
C ARG A 151 -11.11 -3.08 12.57
N ALA A 152 -9.91 -3.08 13.13
CA ALA A 152 -9.68 -2.70 14.51
C ALA A 152 -8.92 -1.36 14.56
N PRO A 153 -9.45 -0.34 15.25
CA PRO A 153 -8.69 0.89 15.48
C PRO A 153 -7.49 0.60 16.37
N LEU A 154 -6.35 1.25 16.09
CA LEU A 154 -5.17 1.20 16.94
C LEU A 154 -4.71 2.61 17.26
N PRO A 155 -4.27 2.90 18.50
CA PRO A 155 -3.79 4.22 18.87
C PRO A 155 -2.44 4.51 18.21
N MET A 156 -2.10 5.80 18.10
CA MET A 156 -0.82 6.26 17.55
C MET A 156 0.40 5.66 18.28
N THR A 157 0.28 5.37 19.57
CA THR A 157 1.34 4.77 20.38
C THR A 157 1.76 3.38 19.90
N GLU A 158 0.94 2.72 19.08
CA GLU A 158 1.22 1.41 18.50
C GLU A 158 2.00 1.49 17.19
N VAL A 159 2.14 2.67 16.60
CA VAL A 159 2.88 2.85 15.34
C VAL A 159 4.35 2.47 15.56
N GLU A 160 4.90 1.63 14.68
CA GLU A 160 6.25 1.04 14.78
C GLU A 160 6.48 0.19 16.04
N ARG A 161 5.41 -0.21 16.75
CA ARG A 161 5.47 -1.23 17.80
C ARG A 161 5.19 -2.62 17.23
N THR A 162 5.82 -3.60 17.84
CA THR A 162 5.60 -5.01 17.55
C THR A 162 4.53 -5.53 18.50
N ALA A 163 3.58 -6.28 17.97
CA ALA A 163 2.57 -6.99 18.75
C ALA A 163 2.32 -8.37 18.14
N TYR A 164 1.70 -9.24 18.94
CA TYR A 164 1.38 -10.62 18.61
C TYR A 164 -0.13 -10.77 18.44
N TYR A 165 -0.53 -11.61 17.50
CA TYR A 165 -1.92 -11.80 17.11
C TYR A 165 -2.27 -13.28 16.98
N LYS A 166 -3.43 -13.67 17.50
CA LYS A 166 -3.99 -15.02 17.39
C LYS A 166 -5.42 -14.94 16.87
N GLY A 167 -5.72 -15.65 15.79
CA GLY A 167 -7.10 -15.90 15.36
C GLY A 167 -7.56 -17.24 15.92
N ILE A 168 -8.66 -17.27 16.66
CA ILE A 168 -9.18 -18.48 17.30
C ILE A 168 -10.64 -18.65 16.92
N ALA A 169 -10.98 -19.77 16.31
CA ALA A 169 -12.34 -20.17 16.01
C ALA A 169 -13.18 -20.34 17.29
N ASP A 170 -14.49 -20.13 17.20
CA ASP A 170 -15.42 -20.41 18.29
C ASP A 170 -15.33 -21.89 18.71
N GLY A 171 -15.11 -22.14 20.00
CA GLY A 171 -14.85 -23.49 20.51
C GLY A 171 -13.46 -24.05 20.18
N GLY A 172 -12.61 -23.28 19.50
CA GLY A 172 -11.22 -23.62 19.21
C GLY A 172 -10.32 -23.55 20.44
N ASN A 173 -9.22 -24.29 20.41
CA ASN A 173 -8.25 -24.34 21.50
C ASN A 173 -7.21 -23.21 21.38
N TRP A 174 -6.89 -22.58 22.50
CA TRP A 174 -5.91 -21.50 22.60
C TRP A 174 -4.50 -21.93 22.19
N ASP A 175 -4.11 -23.15 22.60
CA ASP A 175 -2.76 -23.67 22.41
C ASP A 175 -2.48 -24.10 20.97
N ASP A 176 -3.54 -24.40 20.20
CA ASP A 176 -3.43 -24.79 18.79
C ASP A 176 -3.33 -23.57 17.85
N ALA A 177 -3.71 -22.38 18.33
CA ALA A 177 -3.71 -21.15 17.52
C ALA A 177 -2.29 -20.55 17.44
N PRO A 178 -1.73 -20.35 16.23
CA PRO A 178 -0.39 -19.79 16.07
C PRO A 178 -0.34 -18.32 16.49
N SER A 179 0.74 -17.95 17.19
CA SER A 179 1.08 -16.56 17.50
C SER A 179 1.74 -15.93 16.27
N ASN A 180 1.16 -14.86 15.75
CA ASN A 180 1.66 -14.14 14.58
C ASN A 180 2.19 -12.77 14.98
N ILE A 181 3.44 -12.49 14.63
CA ILE A 181 4.08 -11.21 14.91
C ILE A 181 3.78 -10.19 13.80
N LEU A 182 3.39 -8.98 14.19
CA LEU A 182 3.14 -7.88 13.26
C LEU A 182 3.68 -6.56 13.83
N VAL A 183 4.36 -5.79 12.98
CA VAL A 183 4.71 -4.39 13.28
C VAL A 183 3.66 -3.49 12.66
N PHE A 184 2.97 -2.69 13.47
CA PHE A 184 1.94 -1.79 12.96
C PHE A 184 2.57 -0.54 12.32
N LYS A 185 2.60 -0.47 10.99
CA LYS A 185 3.27 0.60 10.22
C LYS A 185 2.42 1.85 9.95
N GLY A 186 1.17 1.90 10.45
CA GLY A 186 0.27 3.03 10.24
C GLY A 186 -0.01 3.37 8.76
N ASN A 187 -0.02 2.37 7.87
CA ASN A 187 -0.07 2.58 6.42
C ASN A 187 -1.31 3.34 5.92
N SER A 188 -2.40 3.37 6.69
CA SER A 188 -3.58 4.18 6.36
C SER A 188 -3.28 5.68 6.27
N LEU A 189 -2.31 6.16 7.07
CA LEU A 189 -1.86 7.57 7.09
C LEU A 189 -0.59 7.82 6.27
N ARG A 190 -0.10 6.83 5.50
CA ARG A 190 1.16 6.96 4.77
C ARG A 190 0.96 7.68 3.46
N CYS A 191 1.52 8.89 3.34
CA CYS A 191 1.50 9.67 2.11
C CYS A 191 1.99 8.83 0.92
N PHE A 192 1.31 8.97 -0.22
CA PHE A 192 1.67 8.27 -1.44
C PHE A 192 2.96 8.81 -2.04
N THR A 193 3.61 7.99 -2.86
CA THR A 193 4.88 8.32 -3.52
C THR A 193 4.73 9.57 -4.39
N PRO A 194 5.49 10.65 -4.18
CA PRO A 194 5.53 11.78 -5.11
C PRO A 194 5.85 11.32 -6.54
N VAL A 195 5.33 12.00 -7.56
CA VAL A 195 5.51 11.59 -8.96
C VAL A 195 6.12 12.70 -9.81
N GLN A 196 6.55 12.35 -11.03
CA GLN A 196 7.14 13.29 -11.98
C GLN A 196 8.32 14.10 -11.38
N VAL A 197 9.17 13.42 -10.61
CA VAL A 197 10.40 14.01 -10.06
C VAL A 197 11.32 14.40 -11.21
N LYS A 198 11.73 15.67 -11.26
CA LYS A 198 12.56 16.25 -12.32
C LYS A 198 13.58 17.22 -11.74
N GLY A 199 14.73 17.33 -12.39
CA GLY A 199 15.80 18.26 -12.07
C GLY A 199 16.08 19.21 -13.22
N ALA A 200 16.40 20.46 -12.91
CA ALA A 200 16.89 21.43 -13.87
C ALA A 200 18.13 22.13 -13.30
N ARG A 201 19.19 22.23 -14.10
CA ARG A 201 20.42 22.92 -13.72
C ARG A 201 20.52 24.28 -14.39
N ASP A 202 21.02 25.26 -13.66
CA ASP A 202 21.39 26.55 -14.22
C ASP A 202 22.87 26.57 -14.70
N GLY A 203 23.29 27.70 -15.28
CA GLY A 203 24.67 27.89 -15.74
C GLY A 203 25.73 27.93 -14.63
N ALA A 204 25.32 28.03 -13.36
CA ALA A 204 26.20 28.01 -12.20
C ALA A 204 26.26 26.61 -11.53
N GLY A 205 25.51 25.63 -12.05
CA GLY A 205 25.47 24.26 -11.53
C GLY A 205 24.51 24.05 -10.36
N ASN A 206 23.66 25.03 -10.03
CA ASN A 206 22.60 24.86 -9.04
C ASN A 206 21.53 23.93 -9.61
N LEU A 207 21.04 23.00 -8.78
CA LEU A 207 20.00 22.06 -9.16
C LEU A 207 18.67 22.45 -8.51
N THR A 208 17.67 22.74 -9.35
CA THR A 208 16.27 22.88 -8.91
C THR A 208 15.55 21.57 -9.12
N ILE A 209 15.03 21.00 -8.03
CA ILE A 209 14.33 19.73 -7.99
C ILE A 209 12.84 20.03 -7.87
N ASN A 210 12.00 19.41 -8.72
CA ASN A 210 10.55 19.57 -8.69
C ASN A 210 9.87 18.20 -8.74
N TRP A 211 8.69 18.09 -8.14
CA TRP A 211 7.84 16.90 -8.20
C TRP A 211 6.36 17.30 -8.18
N LYS A 212 5.48 16.32 -8.36
CA LYS A 212 4.04 16.48 -8.16
C LYS A 212 3.61 15.71 -6.92
N ARG A 213 2.85 16.38 -6.06
CA ARG A 213 2.20 15.80 -4.89
C ARG A 213 1.16 14.76 -5.33
N ARG A 214 0.95 13.74 -4.50
CA ARG A 214 -0.20 12.85 -4.59
C ARG A 214 -0.99 12.91 -3.30
N THR A 215 -2.30 13.07 -3.41
CA THR A 215 -3.20 12.96 -2.28
C THR A 215 -3.58 11.50 -2.04
N ARG A 216 -3.79 11.14 -0.77
CA ARG A 216 -4.38 9.83 -0.40
C ARG A 216 -5.87 9.78 -0.73
N TRP A 217 -6.51 10.93 -0.89
CA TRP A 217 -7.95 11.12 -0.85
C TRP A 217 -8.47 12.14 -1.86
N TYR A 218 -9.66 11.88 -2.44
CA TYR A 218 -10.25 12.67 -3.54
C TYR A 218 -9.23 13.16 -4.57
N GLY A 219 -8.37 12.24 -5.04
CA GLY A 219 -7.40 12.53 -6.10
C GLY A 219 -8.02 12.54 -7.50
N GLU A 220 -9.31 12.22 -7.60
CA GLU A 220 -10.07 12.35 -8.84
C GLU A 220 -10.15 13.82 -9.21
N TRP A 221 -9.91 14.11 -10.50
CA TRP A 221 -10.00 15.46 -10.99
C TRP A 221 -11.46 15.92 -10.95
N GLN A 222 -11.70 16.95 -10.15
CA GLN A 222 -12.95 17.70 -10.14
C GLN A 222 -12.71 18.97 -10.94
N ASP A 223 -13.63 19.29 -11.85
CA ASP A 223 -13.47 20.44 -12.74
C ASP A 223 -13.27 21.74 -11.94
N GLY A 224 -12.19 22.46 -12.24
CA GLY A 224 -11.90 23.77 -11.66
C GLY A 224 -11.21 23.77 -10.30
N VAL A 225 -10.83 22.62 -9.74
CA VAL A 225 -10.09 22.54 -8.47
C VAL A 225 -8.89 21.59 -8.54
N ASP A 226 -7.81 21.94 -7.83
CA ASP A 226 -6.65 21.04 -7.67
C ASP A 226 -6.96 19.96 -6.62
N ALA A 227 -6.20 18.87 -6.66
CA ALA A 227 -6.32 17.80 -5.70
C ALA A 227 -6.08 18.33 -4.27
N PRO A 228 -7.03 18.14 -3.34
CA PRO A 228 -6.90 18.57 -1.96
C PRO A 228 -5.67 17.99 -1.25
N LEU A 229 -5.22 18.64 -0.18
CA LEU A 229 -4.01 18.25 0.53
C LEU A 229 -4.17 16.94 1.32
N PHE A 230 -5.24 16.86 2.13
CA PHE A 230 -5.53 15.74 3.05
C PHE A 230 -4.38 15.34 3.98
N GLU A 231 -3.58 16.33 4.35
CA GLU A 231 -2.55 16.26 5.38
C GLU A 231 -2.63 17.53 6.22
N ALA A 232 -2.14 17.49 7.47
CA ALA A 232 -2.17 18.63 8.37
C ALA A 232 -1.40 19.85 7.82
N SER A 233 -0.36 19.60 7.02
CA SER A 233 0.43 20.61 6.31
C SER A 233 1.19 19.97 5.16
N GLU A 234 1.49 20.75 4.13
CA GLU A 234 2.33 20.30 3.02
C GLU A 234 3.80 20.42 3.42
N ASN A 235 4.49 19.29 3.57
CA ASN A 235 5.88 19.20 3.99
C ASN A 235 6.59 18.08 3.26
N TYR A 236 7.85 18.30 2.91
CA TYR A 236 8.69 17.33 2.22
C TYR A 236 10.08 17.21 2.83
N GLN A 237 10.65 16.02 2.67
CA GLN A 237 12.06 15.75 2.90
C GLN A 237 12.68 15.17 1.63
N ILE A 238 13.84 15.67 1.25
CA ILE A 238 14.58 15.24 0.07
C ILE A 238 15.97 14.82 0.53
N ASP A 239 16.22 13.52 0.50
CA ASP A 239 17.55 12.98 0.78
C ASP A 239 18.40 13.04 -0.49
N ILE A 240 19.60 13.62 -0.37
CA ILE A 240 20.64 13.60 -1.38
C ILE A 240 21.59 12.45 -1.07
N LEU A 241 21.81 11.55 -2.04
CA LEU A 241 22.51 10.29 -1.81
C LEU A 241 23.89 10.22 -2.47
N ALA A 242 24.83 9.60 -1.76
CA ALA A 242 26.05 9.01 -2.31
C ALA A 242 25.95 7.48 -2.18
N GLY A 243 25.56 6.80 -3.28
CA GLY A 243 25.18 5.40 -3.21
C GLY A 243 23.96 5.21 -2.30
N THR A 244 24.11 4.48 -1.20
CA THR A 244 23.06 4.29 -0.18
C THR A 244 23.17 5.27 0.99
N THR A 245 24.20 6.11 1.04
CA THR A 245 24.45 7.02 2.17
C THR A 245 23.77 8.36 1.93
N VAL A 246 22.98 8.83 2.89
CA VAL A 246 22.41 10.18 2.88
C VAL A 246 23.51 11.18 3.21
N LYS A 247 23.79 12.08 2.27
CA LYS A 247 24.76 13.18 2.42
C LYS A 247 24.12 14.43 2.99
N ARG A 248 22.86 14.68 2.62
CA ARG A 248 22.07 15.83 3.03
C ARG A 248 20.59 15.50 2.99
N THR A 249 19.83 16.09 3.89
CA THR A 249 18.36 16.12 3.81
C THR A 249 17.91 17.56 3.69
N ILE A 250 17.18 17.88 2.62
CA ILE A 250 16.57 19.19 2.40
C ILE A 250 15.10 19.12 2.83
N THR A 251 14.63 20.13 3.57
CA THR A 251 13.22 20.26 3.98
C THR A 251 12.55 21.42 3.27
N THR A 252 11.32 21.25 2.81
CA THR A 252 10.55 22.30 2.13
C THR A 252 9.05 22.12 2.36
N THR A 253 8.30 23.23 2.26
CA THR A 253 6.83 23.26 2.38
C THR A 253 6.13 23.39 1.03
N THR A 254 6.88 23.35 -0.07
CA THR A 254 6.38 23.40 -1.45
C THR A 254 7.00 22.27 -2.26
N PRO A 255 6.40 21.85 -3.39
CA PRO A 255 6.88 20.71 -4.17
C PRO A 255 8.12 21.03 -5.03
N THR A 256 9.04 21.81 -4.47
CA THR A 256 10.30 22.22 -5.07
C THR A 256 11.38 22.36 -4.01
N ALA A 257 12.62 22.01 -4.37
CA ALA A 257 13.80 22.16 -3.53
C ALA A 257 14.99 22.66 -4.35
N ALA A 258 15.78 23.56 -3.78
CA ALA A 258 17.03 24.02 -4.36
C ALA A 258 18.21 23.30 -3.72
N TYR A 259 19.13 22.79 -4.55
CA TYR A 259 20.38 22.19 -4.12
C TYR A 259 21.53 22.92 -4.81
N SER A 260 22.16 23.84 -4.08
CA SER A 260 23.13 24.77 -4.65
C SER A 260 24.42 24.07 -5.11
N ALA A 261 25.17 24.71 -6.01
CA ALA A 261 26.49 24.23 -6.40
C ALA A 261 27.46 24.21 -5.20
N ALA A 262 27.34 25.16 -4.27
CA ALA A 262 28.14 25.19 -3.05
C ALA A 262 27.84 24.01 -2.13
N ASP A 263 26.56 23.67 -1.95
CA ASP A 263 26.16 22.49 -1.18
C ASP A 263 26.66 21.20 -1.81
N GLN A 264 26.63 21.10 -3.15
CA GLN A 264 27.25 19.99 -3.88
C GLN A 264 28.73 19.85 -3.60
N VAL A 265 29.48 20.95 -3.57
CA VAL A 265 30.92 20.94 -3.26
C VAL A 265 31.16 20.55 -1.81
N VAL A 266 30.34 20.99 -0.86
CA VAL A 266 30.44 20.56 0.55
C VAL A 266 30.19 19.07 0.69
N ASP A 267 29.15 18.56 0.02
CA ASP A 267 28.73 17.18 0.20
C ASP A 267 29.65 16.21 -0.57
N PHE A 268 30.07 16.57 -1.78
CA PHE A 268 30.76 15.66 -2.72
C PHE A 268 32.18 16.11 -3.13
N GLY A 269 32.64 17.29 -2.69
CA GLY A 269 33.92 17.87 -3.11
C GLY A 269 33.91 18.56 -4.47
N ALA A 270 32.85 18.37 -5.27
CA ALA A 270 32.64 19.00 -6.57
C ALA A 270 31.15 19.00 -6.95
N VAL A 271 30.77 19.86 -7.90
CA VAL A 271 29.45 19.80 -8.55
C VAL A 271 29.29 18.45 -9.25
N GLN A 272 28.16 17.78 -9.02
CA GLN A 272 27.92 16.44 -9.56
C GLN A 272 27.19 16.50 -10.89
N GLY A 273 27.59 15.65 -11.85
CA GLY A 273 26.87 15.50 -13.12
C GLY A 273 25.53 14.78 -12.97
N VAL A 274 25.42 13.88 -11.98
CA VAL A 274 24.19 13.18 -11.61
C VAL A 274 24.05 13.21 -10.10
N VAL A 275 22.87 13.57 -9.59
CA VAL A 275 22.54 13.57 -8.17
C VAL A 275 21.40 12.58 -7.94
N ASN A 276 21.67 11.54 -7.16
CA ASN A 276 20.64 10.59 -6.73
C ASN A 276 19.88 11.18 -5.54
N ILE A 277 18.55 11.16 -5.62
CA ILE A 277 17.69 11.71 -4.58
C ILE A 277 16.57 10.76 -4.18
N VAL A 278 16.04 10.99 -2.98
CA VAL A 278 14.81 10.36 -2.51
C VAL A 278 13.88 11.43 -1.94
N VAL A 279 12.68 11.55 -2.51
CA VAL A 279 11.67 12.53 -2.10
C VAL A 279 10.59 11.83 -1.27
N TYR A 280 10.26 12.42 -0.12
CA TYR A 280 9.19 11.99 0.77
C TYR A 280 8.23 13.15 1.01
N GLN A 281 6.93 12.90 0.88
CA GLN A 281 5.93 13.75 1.53
C GLN A 281 5.78 13.32 2.98
N MET A 282 5.70 14.29 3.90
CA MET A 282 5.61 14.05 5.32
C MET A 282 4.15 14.00 5.78
N ASN A 283 3.86 13.06 6.67
CA ASN A 283 2.63 13.01 7.46
C ASN A 283 3.00 13.38 8.91
N ALA A 284 2.13 14.14 9.58
CA ALA A 284 2.38 14.63 10.94
C ALA A 284 2.39 13.52 12.02
N VAL A 285 1.79 12.37 11.73
CA VAL A 285 1.65 11.24 12.65
C VAL A 285 2.74 10.20 12.43
N ILE A 286 2.89 9.73 11.19
CA ILE A 286 3.80 8.61 10.89
C ILE A 286 5.14 9.03 10.27
N GLY A 287 5.35 10.34 10.04
CA GLY A 287 6.57 10.87 9.44
C GLY A 287 6.65 10.64 7.94
N ARG A 288 7.75 10.05 7.46
CA ARG A 288 8.04 9.90 6.02
C ARG A 288 7.00 9.00 5.32
N GLY A 289 6.42 9.51 4.24
CA GLY A 289 5.56 8.77 3.32
C GLY A 289 6.32 7.73 2.48
N ARG A 290 5.69 7.27 1.41
CA ARG A 290 6.38 6.46 0.40
C ARG A 290 7.38 7.31 -0.39
N SER A 291 8.53 6.72 -0.70
CA SER A 291 9.64 7.39 -1.37
C SER A 291 9.49 7.43 -2.89
N ALA A 292 9.82 8.56 -3.50
CA ALA A 292 10.12 8.65 -4.93
C ALA A 292 11.63 8.76 -5.13
N GLN A 293 12.22 7.87 -5.93
CA GLN A 293 13.65 7.90 -6.24
C GLN A 293 13.89 8.46 -7.64
N ALA A 294 14.94 9.27 -7.81
CA ALA A 294 15.34 9.81 -9.09
C ALA A 294 16.86 10.06 -9.15
N ALA A 295 17.42 10.00 -10.36
CA ALA A 295 18.77 10.44 -10.70
C ALA A 295 18.67 11.68 -11.60
N LEU A 296 19.22 12.81 -11.15
CA LEU A 296 19.00 14.16 -11.73
C LEU A 296 20.27 14.86 -12.21
#